data_AF-A0A5C3NHX9-F1
#
_entry.id   AF-A0A5C3NHX9-F1
#
_cell.length_a   1.000
_cell.length_b   1.000
_cell.length_c   1.000
_cell.angle_alpha   90.00
_cell.angle_beta   90.00
_cell.angle_gamma   90.00
#
_symmetry.space_group_name_H-M   'P 1'
#
loop_
_entity.id
_entity.type
_entity.pdbx_description
1 polymer ?
#
loop_
_entity_poly.entity_id
_entity_poly.type
_entity_poly.pdbx_seq_one_letter_code
_entity_poly.pdbx_strand_id
1 'polypeptide(L)'
;MANSVPPTQSQSAPSTLLEKIFQDSNGIATKFFIQKDLPQQNQAELTEAISQMGGRVESKVPRAGFILTQPGSAEEERLRLCWLTPDRPERYFVPWTYVEACRVAGSMLKQIFIQNGEPIKFHIHPSIANMNARTALAQRIQHSGGDPNATQLDARVILADPNTEVFDHLVKTYQGVPEKYVESYLWVKKCVEKGGIYYTPLVYKNPGGRRPGEERTQFNEEDEEHLCRWIAAKIPYKETGGRTGNRLYQQLVELSNDPEYVWVQRHTWQSWRERYKKNSDRLDVMIAAIVAETKPALGEKGQYGYVRMAEEKPKRNRRKTRNPAELTRGVSVVGVGVVGENRVGNLRPDYPLVPVSGRNDHGQPYPQAHLHPAPQDNPHIPVLPHPPPSPPHIPNLPPIRQFDPALDYLNIPPLPSNGVNGVNGDAVNAVNAVNGTSHDGHGGHSADLVIDPNLNQNAANLPPTSAEFDPDFPAIRIGTAPPPPWALQKRKVSDGPEDDETRKRCRSNDASSSGKCSLRGNSPRAYQPNGVPAHVVDQTIIGIAKEFRFTTEEVQEYYDRTGQMEATRERFMNMRKKLIELFG
;
A
#
# COMPACT_ATOMS: atom_id res chain seq x y z
N MET A 1 -52.33 29.85 52.75
CA MET A 1 -51.95 30.22 51.38
C MET A 1 -51.05 29.13 50.85
N ALA A 2 -51.57 28.27 49.97
CA ALA A 2 -50.84 27.16 49.37
C ALA A 2 -50.53 27.50 47.90
N ASN A 3 -49.25 27.49 47.53
CA ASN A 3 -48.80 27.77 46.17
C ASN A 3 -48.71 26.45 45.38
N SER A 4 -49.56 26.32 44.37
CA SER A 4 -49.52 25.25 43.38
C SER A 4 -48.40 25.49 42.38
N VAL A 5 -47.49 24.52 42.25
CA VAL A 5 -46.44 24.47 41.21
C VAL A 5 -47.07 23.87 39.94
N PRO A 6 -46.93 24.52 38.76
CA PRO A 6 -47.49 24.00 37.52
C PRO A 6 -46.67 22.82 36.97
N PRO A 7 -47.31 21.87 36.26
CA PRO A 7 -46.64 20.70 35.72
C PRO A 7 -45.69 21.08 34.56
N THR A 8 -44.44 20.64 34.69
CA THR A 8 -43.38 20.78 33.70
C THR A 8 -43.76 20.04 32.42
N GLN A 9 -44.04 20.78 31.33
CA GLN A 9 -44.32 20.20 30.02
C GLN A 9 -43.07 19.48 29.50
N SER A 10 -43.16 18.17 29.33
CA SER A 10 -42.12 17.34 28.72
C SER A 10 -41.93 17.77 27.25
N GLN A 11 -40.87 18.51 26.96
CA GLN A 11 -40.47 18.82 25.60
C GLN A 11 -40.05 17.51 24.91
N SER A 12 -40.91 17.00 24.02
CA SER A 12 -40.57 15.91 23.11
C SER A 12 -39.33 16.29 22.31
N ALA A 13 -38.26 15.48 22.42
CA ALA A 13 -37.04 15.67 21.65
C ALA A 13 -37.40 15.86 20.17
N PRO A 14 -36.78 16.83 19.46
CA PRO A 14 -37.08 17.08 18.07
C PRO A 14 -36.87 15.79 17.30
N SER A 15 -37.97 15.25 16.78
CA SER A 15 -37.94 14.11 15.87
C SER A 15 -37.09 14.57 14.70
N THR A 16 -35.83 14.15 14.67
CA THR A 16 -34.91 14.46 13.57
C THR A 16 -35.63 14.01 12.32
N LEU A 17 -36.03 14.97 11.49
CA LEU A 17 -36.61 14.73 10.18
C LEU A 17 -35.64 13.78 9.46
N LEU A 18 -35.96 12.49 9.48
CA LEU A 18 -35.24 11.48 8.73
C LEU A 18 -35.31 11.98 7.29
N GLU A 19 -34.17 12.48 6.80
CA GLU A 19 -34.09 13.01 5.46
C GLU A 19 -34.59 11.92 4.51
N LYS A 20 -35.35 12.35 3.51
CA LYS A 20 -35.93 11.47 2.49
C LYS A 20 -34.82 10.99 1.54
N ILE A 21 -33.89 10.20 2.06
CA ILE A 21 -32.65 9.73 1.41
C ILE A 21 -32.96 8.95 0.12
N PHE A 22 -34.11 8.26 0.06
CA PHE A 22 -34.55 7.47 -1.08
C PHE A 22 -35.56 8.19 -1.97
N GLN A 23 -35.43 9.51 -2.12
CA GLN A 23 -36.11 10.29 -3.14
C GLN A 23 -35.10 10.91 -4.10
N ASP A 24 -35.44 10.96 -5.37
CA ASP A 24 -34.63 11.67 -6.37
C ASP A 24 -34.78 13.21 -6.21
N SER A 25 -34.05 13.96 -7.03
CA SER A 25 -34.14 15.43 -7.05
C SER A 25 -35.53 15.97 -7.39
N ASN A 26 -36.43 15.14 -7.93
CA ASN A 26 -37.80 15.49 -8.29
C ASN A 26 -38.80 15.06 -7.20
N GLY A 27 -38.34 14.49 -6.09
CA GLY A 27 -39.19 13.93 -5.03
C GLY A 27 -39.85 12.60 -5.38
N ILE A 28 -39.42 11.94 -6.47
CA ILE A 28 -39.90 10.63 -6.87
C ILE A 28 -39.20 9.57 -6.01
N ALA A 29 -40.00 8.71 -5.37
CA ALA A 29 -39.50 7.63 -4.54
C ALA A 29 -38.67 6.62 -5.37
N THR A 30 -37.45 6.34 -4.91
CA THR A 30 -36.58 5.30 -5.45
C THR A 30 -37.23 3.93 -5.25
N LYS A 31 -37.22 3.09 -6.28
CA LYS A 31 -37.84 1.76 -6.26
C LYS A 31 -36.86 0.71 -5.76
N PHE A 32 -37.35 -0.16 -4.90
CA PHE A 32 -36.63 -1.30 -4.34
C PHE A 32 -37.38 -2.59 -4.62
N PHE A 33 -36.66 -3.66 -4.89
CA PHE A 33 -37.18 -5.03 -4.86
C PHE A 33 -36.38 -5.82 -3.82
N ILE A 34 -37.08 -6.58 -2.97
CA ILE A 34 -36.48 -7.38 -1.91
C ILE A 34 -36.53 -8.85 -2.33
N GLN A 35 -35.40 -9.53 -2.27
CA GLN A 35 -35.29 -10.96 -2.55
C GLN A 35 -36.21 -11.77 -1.61
N LYS A 36 -36.96 -12.73 -2.17
CA LYS A 36 -38.07 -13.38 -1.45
C LYS A 36 -37.67 -14.42 -0.41
N ASP A 37 -36.48 -15.00 -0.56
CA ASP A 37 -35.90 -16.00 0.35
C ASP A 37 -35.15 -15.38 1.54
N LEU A 38 -35.03 -14.05 1.61
CA LEU A 38 -34.53 -13.37 2.81
C LEU A 38 -35.42 -13.70 4.02
N PRO A 39 -34.88 -13.77 5.25
CA PRO A 39 -35.70 -13.97 6.44
C PRO A 39 -36.86 -12.96 6.51
N GLN A 40 -38.07 -13.43 6.83
CA GLN A 40 -39.29 -12.59 6.83
C GLN A 40 -39.15 -11.37 7.75
N GLN A 41 -38.45 -11.53 8.87
CA GLN A 41 -38.10 -10.42 9.77
C GLN A 41 -37.29 -9.34 9.04
N ASN A 42 -36.21 -9.72 8.35
CA ASN A 42 -35.40 -8.78 7.57
C ASN A 42 -36.21 -8.10 6.46
N GLN A 43 -37.12 -8.82 5.79
CA GLN A 43 -37.98 -8.23 4.76
C GLN A 43 -38.92 -7.15 5.33
N ALA A 44 -39.51 -7.40 6.50
CA ALA A 44 -40.38 -6.44 7.18
C ALA A 44 -39.60 -5.19 7.61
N GLU A 45 -38.45 -5.38 8.27
CA GLU A 45 -37.56 -4.30 8.72
C GLU A 45 -37.07 -3.45 7.53
N LEU A 46 -36.66 -4.07 6.42
CA LEU A 46 -36.24 -3.35 5.21
C LEU A 46 -37.39 -2.58 4.58
N THR A 47 -38.58 -3.17 4.51
CA THR A 47 -39.77 -2.51 3.94
C THR A 47 -40.14 -1.26 4.73
N GLU A 48 -40.11 -1.35 6.05
CA GLU A 48 -40.33 -0.23 6.95
C GLU A 48 -39.24 0.85 6.77
N ALA A 49 -37.97 0.47 6.85
CA ALA A 49 -36.84 1.40 6.73
C ALA A 49 -36.81 2.14 5.38
N ILE A 50 -37.06 1.43 4.28
CA ILE A 50 -37.13 2.03 2.93
C ILE A 50 -38.28 3.05 2.86
N SER A 51 -39.44 2.71 3.41
CA SER A 51 -40.62 3.59 3.41
C SER A 51 -40.39 4.84 4.26
N GLN A 52 -39.77 4.68 5.45
CA GLN A 52 -39.41 5.79 6.34
C GLN A 52 -38.42 6.77 5.68
N MET A 53 -37.48 6.26 4.88
CA MET A 53 -36.52 7.07 4.12
C MET A 53 -37.07 7.59 2.78
N GLY A 54 -38.37 7.41 2.52
CA GLY A 54 -39.06 7.98 1.36
C GLY A 54 -38.98 7.16 0.07
N GLY A 55 -38.48 5.92 0.13
CA GLY A 55 -38.44 4.98 -0.99
C GLY A 55 -39.72 4.17 -1.14
N ARG A 56 -39.77 3.31 -2.17
CA ARG A 56 -40.92 2.43 -2.45
C ARG A 56 -40.46 1.00 -2.73
N VAL A 57 -41.05 0.03 -2.04
CA VAL A 57 -40.84 -1.40 -2.32
C VAL A 57 -41.85 -1.90 -3.35
N GLU A 58 -41.37 -2.59 -4.39
CA GLU A 58 -42.17 -3.19 -5.45
C GLU A 58 -42.20 -4.71 -5.32
N SER A 59 -43.33 -5.32 -5.68
CA SER A 59 -43.51 -6.78 -5.67
C SER A 59 -42.83 -7.49 -6.86
N LYS A 60 -42.38 -6.72 -7.85
CA LYS A 60 -41.70 -7.18 -9.06
C LYS A 60 -40.39 -6.40 -9.23
N VAL A 61 -39.41 -7.01 -9.88
CA VAL A 61 -38.13 -6.36 -10.18
C VAL A 61 -38.36 -5.08 -10.99
N PRO A 62 -37.96 -3.90 -10.49
CA PRO A 62 -38.24 -2.64 -11.16
C PRO A 62 -37.42 -2.49 -12.45
N ARG A 63 -37.89 -1.61 -13.35
CA ARG A 63 -37.13 -1.25 -14.57
C ARG A 63 -35.87 -0.43 -14.25
N ALA A 64 -35.96 0.42 -13.23
CA ALA A 64 -34.90 1.24 -12.67
C ALA A 64 -35.07 1.25 -11.14
N GLY A 65 -33.97 1.06 -10.40
CA GLY A 65 -33.99 0.97 -8.95
C GLY A 65 -33.01 -0.07 -8.40
N PHE A 66 -33.20 -0.42 -7.13
CA PHE A 66 -32.33 -1.32 -6.38
C PHE A 66 -32.97 -2.68 -6.17
N ILE A 67 -32.14 -3.72 -6.22
CA ILE A 67 -32.50 -5.12 -6.00
C ILE A 67 -31.68 -5.55 -4.78
N LEU A 68 -32.34 -5.68 -3.63
CA LEU A 68 -31.73 -6.05 -2.36
C LEU A 68 -31.60 -7.56 -2.28
N THR A 69 -30.36 -8.06 -2.28
CA THR A 69 -30.07 -9.49 -2.33
C THR A 69 -29.30 -9.98 -1.10
N GLN A 70 -29.34 -11.29 -0.87
CA GLN A 70 -28.42 -11.95 0.07
C GLN A 70 -27.17 -12.39 -0.70
N PRO A 71 -25.98 -11.80 -0.42
CA PRO A 71 -24.76 -12.16 -1.14
C PRO A 71 -24.47 -13.65 -1.08
N GLY A 72 -24.25 -14.26 -2.26
CA GLY A 72 -23.90 -15.67 -2.41
C GLY A 72 -25.07 -16.65 -2.32
N SER A 73 -26.32 -16.17 -2.24
CA SER A 73 -27.47 -17.08 -2.34
C SER A 73 -27.73 -17.51 -3.79
N ALA A 74 -28.27 -18.72 -3.97
CA ALA A 74 -28.65 -19.21 -5.30
C ALA A 74 -29.70 -18.31 -5.98
N GLU A 75 -30.56 -17.67 -5.18
CA GLU A 75 -31.56 -16.74 -5.68
C GLU A 75 -30.94 -15.42 -6.17
N GLU A 76 -29.88 -14.91 -5.52
CA GLU A 76 -29.12 -13.77 -6.04
C GLU A 76 -28.57 -14.10 -7.43
N GLU A 77 -27.90 -15.25 -7.57
CA GLU A 77 -27.33 -15.70 -8.84
C GLU A 77 -28.40 -15.82 -9.92
N ARG A 78 -29.55 -16.41 -9.58
CA ARG A 78 -30.71 -16.50 -10.48
C ARG A 78 -31.23 -15.12 -10.89
N LEU A 79 -31.37 -14.18 -9.95
CA LEU A 79 -31.84 -12.83 -10.24
C LEU A 79 -30.85 -12.08 -11.14
N ARG A 80 -29.53 -12.20 -10.89
CA ARG A 80 -28.50 -11.64 -11.76
C ARG A 80 -28.60 -12.23 -13.17
N LEU A 81 -28.67 -13.55 -13.30
CA LEU A 81 -28.78 -14.22 -14.60
C LEU A 81 -30.03 -13.76 -15.40
N CYS A 82 -31.16 -13.54 -14.72
CA CYS A 82 -32.41 -13.14 -15.38
C CYS A 82 -32.49 -11.64 -15.68
N TRP A 83 -31.84 -10.77 -14.90
CA TRP A 83 -32.14 -9.33 -14.90
C TRP A 83 -30.93 -8.41 -15.06
N LEU A 84 -29.70 -8.94 -14.99
CA LEU A 84 -28.48 -8.21 -15.29
C LEU A 84 -28.30 -8.17 -16.81
N THR A 85 -28.91 -7.17 -17.44
CA THR A 85 -28.76 -6.92 -18.88
C THR A 85 -28.10 -5.56 -19.09
N PRO A 86 -27.09 -5.45 -19.97
CA PRO A 86 -26.38 -4.18 -20.20
C PRO A 86 -27.30 -3.06 -20.70
N ASP A 87 -28.45 -3.39 -21.32
CA ASP A 87 -29.47 -2.44 -21.78
C ASP A 87 -30.25 -1.72 -20.65
N ARG A 88 -30.03 -2.12 -19.39
CA ARG A 88 -30.74 -1.61 -18.21
C ARG A 88 -29.76 -1.17 -17.12
N PRO A 89 -28.93 -0.13 -17.36
CA PRO A 89 -27.87 0.30 -16.44
C PRO A 89 -28.38 0.89 -15.11
N GLU A 90 -29.67 1.22 -15.04
CA GLU A 90 -30.32 1.79 -13.85
C GLU A 90 -30.82 0.73 -12.85
N ARG A 91 -30.42 -0.54 -13.04
CA ARG A 91 -30.69 -1.63 -12.10
C ARG A 91 -29.45 -1.95 -11.30
N TYR A 92 -29.57 -1.82 -9.99
CA TYR A 92 -28.45 -2.00 -9.08
C TYR A 92 -28.70 -3.18 -8.15
N PHE A 93 -27.85 -4.19 -8.26
CA PHE A 93 -27.81 -5.32 -7.33
C PHE A 93 -26.93 -4.94 -6.16
N VAL A 94 -27.53 -4.87 -4.97
CA VAL A 94 -26.85 -4.47 -3.74
C VAL A 94 -27.22 -5.43 -2.60
N PRO A 95 -26.33 -5.66 -1.63
CA PRO A 95 -26.66 -6.50 -0.48
C PRO A 95 -27.80 -5.87 0.32
N TRP A 96 -28.60 -6.68 1.01
CA TRP A 96 -29.70 -6.20 1.85
C TRP A 96 -29.26 -5.20 2.93
N THR A 97 -28.00 -5.26 3.37
CA THR A 97 -27.38 -4.29 4.30
C THR A 97 -27.14 -2.90 3.70
N TYR A 98 -27.39 -2.71 2.40
CA TYR A 98 -27.24 -1.42 1.71
C TYR A 98 -28.14 -0.33 2.28
N VAL A 99 -29.38 -0.69 2.67
CA VAL A 99 -30.35 0.24 3.27
C VAL A 99 -29.79 0.83 4.55
N GLU A 100 -29.19 -0.02 5.38
CA GLU A 100 -28.51 0.39 6.60
C GLU A 100 -27.32 1.30 6.33
N ALA A 101 -26.51 0.94 5.33
CA ALA A 101 -25.35 1.73 4.96
C ALA A 101 -25.72 3.14 4.49
N CYS A 102 -26.82 3.28 3.73
CA CYS A 102 -27.34 4.59 3.32
C CYS A 102 -27.86 5.39 4.53
N ARG A 103 -28.54 4.73 5.47
CA ARG A 103 -29.01 5.34 6.72
C ARG A 103 -27.86 5.91 7.53
N VAL A 104 -26.80 5.12 7.75
CA VAL A 104 -25.59 5.55 8.48
C VAL A 104 -24.85 6.66 7.73
N ALA A 105 -24.80 6.60 6.40
CA ALA A 105 -24.16 7.62 5.57
C ALA A 105 -24.97 8.92 5.46
N GLY A 106 -26.25 8.93 5.86
CA GLY A 106 -27.16 10.06 5.68
C GLY A 106 -27.42 10.40 4.21
N SER A 107 -27.11 9.50 3.28
CA SER A 107 -27.22 9.75 1.83
C SER A 107 -27.30 8.43 1.05
N MET A 108 -27.85 8.48 -0.16
CA MET A 108 -27.92 7.31 -1.03
C MET A 108 -26.54 7.03 -1.64
N LEU A 109 -25.98 5.85 -1.35
CA LEU A 109 -24.65 5.47 -1.81
C LEU A 109 -24.63 5.23 -3.32
N LYS A 110 -23.76 5.95 -4.03
CA LYS A 110 -23.63 5.84 -5.48
C LYS A 110 -22.99 4.51 -5.88
N GLN A 111 -23.52 3.89 -6.94
CA GLN A 111 -23.03 2.63 -7.49
C GLN A 111 -21.85 2.84 -8.43
N ILE A 112 -20.76 3.40 -7.87
CA ILE A 112 -19.60 3.86 -8.64
C ILE A 112 -18.70 2.73 -9.12
N PHE A 113 -18.78 1.52 -8.54
CA PHE A 113 -17.94 0.38 -8.89
C PHE A 113 -18.61 -0.58 -9.88
N ILE A 114 -19.44 -0.04 -10.76
CA ILE A 114 -20.05 -0.76 -11.89
C ILE A 114 -19.43 -0.22 -13.18
N GLN A 115 -18.95 -1.11 -14.04
CA GLN A 115 -18.40 -0.76 -15.34
C GLN A 115 -19.02 -1.65 -16.41
N ASN A 116 -19.56 -1.03 -17.47
CA ASN A 116 -20.27 -1.75 -18.55
C ASN A 116 -21.43 -2.64 -18.05
N GLY A 117 -22.08 -2.23 -16.95
CA GLY A 117 -23.15 -3.00 -16.31
C GLY A 117 -22.68 -4.16 -15.42
N GLU A 118 -21.37 -4.41 -15.32
CA GLU A 118 -20.80 -5.45 -14.48
C GLU A 118 -20.11 -4.86 -13.23
N PRO A 119 -20.21 -5.52 -12.07
CA PRO A 119 -19.42 -5.16 -10.89
C PRO A 119 -17.92 -5.24 -11.17
N ILE A 120 -17.17 -4.22 -10.79
CA ILE A 120 -15.71 -4.28 -10.82
C ILE A 120 -15.23 -5.31 -9.80
N LYS A 121 -14.38 -6.24 -10.25
CA LYS A 121 -13.75 -7.27 -9.42
C LYS A 121 -12.57 -6.71 -8.62
N PHE A 122 -12.65 -6.81 -7.31
CA PHE A 122 -11.63 -6.38 -6.35
C PHE A 122 -11.00 -7.57 -5.63
N HIS A 123 -9.69 -7.48 -5.39
CA HIS A 123 -8.98 -8.36 -4.48
C HIS A 123 -8.45 -7.55 -3.30
N ILE A 124 -8.93 -7.86 -2.09
CA ILE A 124 -8.46 -7.24 -0.86
C ILE A 124 -7.27 -8.05 -0.33
N HIS A 125 -6.06 -7.54 -0.55
CA HIS A 125 -4.83 -8.27 -0.26
C HIS A 125 -4.61 -8.43 1.27
N PRO A 126 -4.10 -9.58 1.75
CA PRO A 126 -3.87 -9.85 3.18
C PRO A 126 -2.88 -8.90 3.89
N SER A 127 -2.11 -8.11 3.14
CA SER A 127 -1.17 -7.11 3.70
C SER A 127 -1.87 -6.07 4.58
N ILE A 128 -3.18 -5.83 4.38
CA ILE A 128 -3.97 -4.97 5.26
C ILE A 128 -4.19 -5.75 6.56
N ALA A 129 -3.30 -5.62 7.54
CA ALA A 129 -3.23 -6.51 8.71
C ALA A 129 -4.56 -6.64 9.48
N ASN A 130 -5.30 -5.54 9.62
CA ASN A 130 -6.55 -5.51 10.37
C ASN A 130 -7.70 -6.20 9.61
N MET A 131 -8.16 -7.35 10.13
CA MET A 131 -9.30 -8.12 9.59
C MET A 131 -10.58 -7.29 9.52
N ASN A 132 -10.88 -6.50 10.56
CA ASN A 132 -12.08 -5.66 10.61
C ASN A 132 -12.05 -4.58 9.52
N ALA A 133 -10.86 -4.02 9.25
CA ALA A 133 -10.68 -3.07 8.16
C ALA A 133 -10.94 -3.73 6.79
N ARG A 134 -10.50 -4.98 6.58
CA ARG A 134 -10.79 -5.74 5.35
C ARG A 134 -12.29 -6.00 5.19
N THR A 135 -12.97 -6.41 6.26
CA THR A 135 -14.43 -6.65 6.24
C THR A 135 -15.21 -5.36 5.94
N ALA A 136 -14.86 -4.25 6.62
CA ALA A 136 -15.49 -2.95 6.37
C ALA A 136 -15.22 -2.44 4.94
N LEU A 137 -14.02 -2.67 4.42
CA LEU A 137 -13.66 -2.34 3.04
C LEU A 137 -14.47 -3.17 2.03
N ALA A 138 -14.60 -4.48 2.25
CA ALA A 138 -15.41 -5.37 1.42
C ALA A 138 -16.88 -4.93 1.37
N GLN A 139 -17.47 -4.61 2.53
CA GLN A 139 -18.82 -4.09 2.63
C GLN A 139 -18.99 -2.78 1.85
N ARG A 140 -18.06 -1.83 2.01
CA ARG A 140 -18.10 -0.54 1.30
C ARG A 140 -18.03 -0.71 -0.22
N ILE A 141 -17.22 -1.66 -0.70
CA ILE A 141 -17.13 -2.02 -2.11
C ILE A 141 -18.47 -2.59 -2.60
N GLN A 142 -19.05 -3.55 -1.87
CA GLN A 142 -20.35 -4.16 -2.21
C GLN A 142 -21.48 -3.13 -2.22
N HIS A 143 -21.53 -2.24 -1.22
CA HIS A 143 -22.54 -1.18 -1.14
C HIS A 143 -22.43 -0.17 -2.28
N SER A 144 -21.26 -0.07 -2.90
CA SER A 144 -21.00 0.83 -4.04
C SER A 144 -21.00 0.08 -5.39
N GLY A 145 -21.48 -1.17 -5.41
CA GLY A 145 -21.73 -1.96 -6.63
C GLY A 145 -20.56 -2.82 -7.12
N GLY A 146 -19.48 -2.97 -6.35
CA GLY A 146 -18.32 -3.79 -6.70
C GLY A 146 -18.35 -5.20 -6.10
N ASP A 147 -17.46 -6.08 -6.57
CA ASP A 147 -17.27 -7.44 -6.06
C ASP A 147 -15.94 -7.57 -5.30
N PRO A 148 -15.94 -7.67 -3.96
CA PRO A 148 -14.71 -7.77 -3.15
C PRO A 148 -14.13 -9.19 -3.05
N ASN A 149 -14.80 -10.20 -3.59
CA ASN A 149 -14.46 -11.61 -3.39
C ASN A 149 -13.60 -12.20 -4.52
N ALA A 150 -13.15 -11.37 -5.47
CA ALA A 150 -12.37 -11.85 -6.59
C ALA A 150 -10.98 -12.32 -6.18
N THR A 151 -10.49 -13.34 -6.88
CA THR A 151 -9.10 -13.79 -6.75
C THR A 151 -8.15 -12.70 -7.25
N GLN A 152 -6.89 -12.73 -6.81
CA GLN A 152 -5.87 -11.78 -7.29
C GLN A 152 -5.67 -11.85 -8.82
N LEU A 153 -5.90 -13.02 -9.42
CA LEU A 153 -5.77 -13.23 -10.87
C LEU A 153 -6.95 -12.65 -11.64
N ASP A 154 -8.16 -12.76 -11.12
CA ASP A 154 -9.37 -12.29 -11.81
C ASP A 154 -9.73 -10.84 -11.47
N ALA A 155 -9.16 -10.29 -10.40
CA ALA A 155 -9.42 -8.93 -9.98
C ALA A 155 -8.85 -7.90 -10.96
N ARG A 156 -9.68 -6.89 -11.25
CA ARG A 156 -9.30 -5.68 -11.97
C ARG A 156 -8.55 -4.72 -11.05
N VAL A 157 -8.95 -4.64 -9.78
CA VAL A 157 -8.32 -3.76 -8.77
C VAL A 157 -7.82 -4.59 -7.60
N ILE A 158 -6.53 -4.46 -7.27
CA ILE A 158 -5.91 -5.09 -6.09
C ILE A 158 -5.70 -3.99 -5.05
N LEU A 159 -6.29 -4.16 -3.87
CA LEU A 159 -6.17 -3.24 -2.75
C LEU A 159 -5.15 -3.76 -1.74
N ALA A 160 -4.11 -2.99 -1.46
CA ALA A 160 -3.05 -3.36 -0.53
C ALA A 160 -2.68 -2.20 0.43
N ASP A 161 -1.86 -2.51 1.44
CA ASP A 161 -1.38 -1.51 2.41
C ASP A 161 -0.15 -0.80 1.84
N PRO A 162 -0.22 0.51 1.55
CA PRO A 162 0.89 1.25 0.95
C PRO A 162 2.14 1.31 1.83
N ASN A 163 2.04 1.01 3.13
CA ASN A 163 3.18 1.02 4.06
C ASN A 163 3.95 -0.30 4.08
N THR A 164 3.61 -1.26 3.20
CA THR A 164 4.23 -2.58 3.15
C THR A 164 5.00 -2.76 1.84
N GLU A 165 6.13 -3.48 1.88
CA GLU A 165 6.92 -3.80 0.67
C GLU A 165 6.11 -4.63 -0.35
N VAL A 166 5.06 -5.32 0.11
CA VAL A 166 4.16 -6.08 -0.75
C VAL A 166 3.44 -5.18 -1.74
N PHE A 167 3.09 -3.95 -1.35
CA PHE A 167 2.47 -2.98 -2.26
C PHE A 167 3.39 -2.67 -3.44
N ASP A 168 4.65 -2.33 -3.18
CA ASP A 168 5.64 -2.07 -4.23
C ASP A 168 5.89 -3.28 -5.12
N HIS A 169 5.89 -4.49 -4.53
CA HIS A 169 6.03 -5.72 -5.30
C HIS A 169 4.83 -5.96 -6.21
N LEU A 170 3.61 -5.77 -5.73
CA LEU A 170 2.38 -5.89 -6.53
C LEU A 170 2.36 -4.86 -7.67
N VAL A 171 2.69 -3.60 -7.40
CA VAL A 171 2.79 -2.55 -8.42
C VAL A 171 3.80 -2.96 -9.50
N LYS A 172 5.01 -3.39 -9.13
CA LYS A 172 6.04 -3.85 -10.09
C LYS A 172 5.59 -5.07 -10.89
N THR A 173 4.83 -5.98 -10.27
CA THR A 173 4.36 -7.22 -10.90
C THR A 173 3.26 -6.95 -11.93
N TYR A 174 2.35 -6.02 -11.63
CA TYR A 174 1.17 -5.74 -12.47
C TYR A 174 1.29 -4.49 -13.35
N GLN A 175 2.36 -3.69 -13.26
CA GLN A 175 2.53 -2.45 -14.04
C GLN A 175 2.41 -2.61 -15.57
N GLY A 176 2.66 -3.82 -16.10
CA GLY A 176 2.56 -4.11 -17.54
C GLY A 176 1.28 -4.81 -17.96
N VAL A 177 0.40 -5.17 -17.01
CA VAL A 177 -0.85 -5.86 -17.32
C VAL A 177 -1.94 -4.81 -17.55
N PRO A 178 -2.50 -4.71 -18.77
CA PRO A 178 -3.56 -3.75 -19.05
C PRO A 178 -4.78 -4.06 -18.16
N GLU A 179 -5.52 -3.01 -17.81
CA GLU A 179 -6.74 -3.08 -16.99
C GLU A 179 -6.57 -3.59 -15.56
N LYS A 180 -5.35 -3.92 -15.11
CA LYS A 180 -5.05 -4.21 -13.71
C LYS A 180 -4.51 -2.99 -13.00
N TYR A 181 -5.10 -2.69 -11.85
CA TYR A 181 -4.73 -1.55 -11.02
C TYR A 181 -4.37 -2.04 -9.62
N VAL A 182 -3.25 -1.56 -9.09
CA VAL A 182 -2.84 -1.79 -7.70
C VAL A 182 -2.98 -0.46 -6.97
N GLU A 183 -3.89 -0.41 -6.00
CA GLU A 183 -4.27 0.81 -5.29
C GLU A 183 -4.16 0.63 -3.78
N SER A 184 -4.00 1.73 -3.05
CA SER A 184 -4.06 1.72 -1.59
C SER A 184 -5.48 1.39 -1.12
N TYR A 185 -5.65 0.69 0.00
CA TYR A 185 -6.99 0.47 0.57
C TYR A 185 -7.76 1.78 0.88
N LEU A 186 -7.05 2.90 1.11
CA LEU A 186 -7.64 4.22 1.32
C LEU A 186 -8.29 4.79 0.04
N TRP A 187 -7.92 4.28 -1.14
CA TRP A 187 -8.44 4.68 -2.43
C TRP A 187 -9.96 4.51 -2.52
N VAL A 188 -10.51 3.42 -1.96
CA VAL A 188 -11.96 3.15 -1.98
C VAL A 188 -12.73 4.27 -1.28
N LYS A 189 -12.25 4.72 -0.11
CA LYS A 189 -12.86 5.85 0.62
C LYS A 189 -12.89 7.10 -0.25
N LYS A 190 -11.77 7.44 -0.89
CA LYS A 190 -11.65 8.61 -1.77
C LYS A 190 -12.60 8.53 -2.97
N CYS A 191 -12.76 7.35 -3.57
CA CYS A 191 -13.69 7.14 -4.68
C CYS A 191 -15.15 7.34 -4.26
N VAL A 192 -15.55 6.78 -3.11
CA VAL A 192 -16.92 6.93 -2.56
C VAL A 192 -17.22 8.40 -2.23
N GLU A 193 -16.30 9.09 -1.55
CA GLU A 193 -16.46 10.51 -1.19
C GLU A 193 -16.57 11.41 -2.42
N LYS A 194 -15.77 11.13 -3.47
CA LYS A 194 -15.84 11.88 -4.73
C LYS A 194 -16.98 11.44 -5.64
N GLY A 195 -17.68 10.36 -5.31
CA GLY A 195 -18.74 9.79 -6.13
C GLY A 195 -18.27 9.31 -7.51
N GLY A 196 -17.04 8.83 -7.64
CA GLY A 196 -16.48 8.33 -8.90
C GLY A 196 -15.15 7.60 -8.74
N ILE A 197 -14.72 6.87 -9.77
CA ILE A 197 -13.46 6.11 -9.79
C ILE A 197 -12.33 7.01 -10.30
N TYR A 198 -11.26 7.13 -9.51
CA TYR A 198 -10.07 7.92 -9.88
C TYR A 198 -8.80 7.13 -9.61
N TYR A 199 -8.31 6.41 -10.60
CA TYR A 199 -7.06 5.65 -10.48
C TYR A 199 -5.87 6.57 -10.19
N THR A 200 -4.93 6.09 -9.38
CA THR A 200 -3.65 6.75 -9.15
C THR A 200 -2.87 6.74 -10.46
N PRO A 201 -2.47 7.91 -11.00
CA PRO A 201 -1.78 7.96 -12.28
C PRO A 201 -0.44 7.22 -12.18
N LEU A 202 -0.17 6.33 -13.12
CA LEU A 202 1.13 5.69 -13.26
C LEU A 202 2.15 6.75 -13.67
N VAL A 203 2.95 7.22 -12.70
CA VAL A 203 4.07 8.10 -12.99
C VAL A 203 5.16 7.26 -13.63
N TYR A 204 5.35 7.42 -14.93
CA TYR A 204 6.48 6.82 -15.64
C TYR A 204 7.77 7.32 -15.00
N LYS A 205 8.42 6.46 -14.23
CA LYS A 205 9.79 6.72 -13.80
C LYS A 205 10.64 6.63 -15.05
N ASN A 206 11.19 7.75 -15.48
CA ASN A 206 12.10 7.76 -16.62
C ASN A 206 13.14 6.64 -16.41
N PRO A 207 13.25 5.68 -17.35
CA PRO A 207 14.16 4.55 -17.22
C PRO A 207 15.54 5.17 -17.11
N GLY A 208 16.12 5.06 -15.92
CA GLY A 208 17.23 5.88 -15.47
C GLY A 208 18.19 6.26 -16.60
N GLY A 209 18.20 7.54 -16.93
CA GLY A 209 18.97 8.12 -18.01
C GLY A 209 19.06 9.61 -17.75
N ARG A 210 20.27 10.17 -17.83
CA ARG A 210 20.45 11.62 -17.74
C ARG A 210 19.66 12.25 -18.88
N ARG A 211 18.92 13.31 -18.62
CA ARG A 211 18.23 14.03 -19.70
C ARG A 211 19.30 14.50 -20.69
N PRO A 212 19.11 14.34 -22.01
CA PRO A 212 20.03 14.93 -22.98
C PRO A 212 20.19 16.43 -22.68
N GLY A 213 21.41 16.87 -22.36
CA GLY A 213 21.73 18.25 -21.95
C GLY A 213 21.86 18.48 -20.44
N GLU A 214 21.48 17.52 -19.60
CA GLU A 214 21.77 17.57 -18.16
C GLU A 214 23.25 17.22 -17.96
N GLU A 215 24.07 18.26 -17.76
CA GLU A 215 25.51 18.13 -17.57
C GLU A 215 25.80 17.21 -16.39
N ARG A 216 26.87 16.43 -16.49
CA ARG A 216 27.24 15.58 -15.38
C ARG A 216 27.67 16.46 -14.22
N THR A 217 26.95 16.38 -13.09
CA THR A 217 27.39 16.96 -11.82
C THR A 217 28.86 16.61 -11.64
N GLN A 218 29.71 17.63 -11.61
CA GLN A 218 31.13 17.47 -11.37
C GLN A 218 31.34 17.23 -9.87
N PHE A 219 32.37 16.46 -9.53
CA PHE A 219 32.72 16.22 -8.13
C PHE A 219 33.43 17.45 -7.59
N ASN A 220 32.92 18.01 -6.50
CA ASN A 220 33.58 19.09 -5.78
C ASN A 220 34.67 18.53 -4.85
N GLU A 221 35.52 19.41 -4.32
CA GLU A 221 36.53 19.01 -3.32
C GLU A 221 35.87 18.55 -2.01
N GLU A 222 34.78 19.20 -1.60
CA GLU A 222 33.97 18.80 -0.44
C GLU A 222 33.37 17.39 -0.61
N ASP A 223 32.90 17.06 -1.82
CA ASP A 223 32.36 15.74 -2.15
C ASP A 223 33.42 14.65 -1.97
N GLU A 224 34.65 14.94 -2.39
CA GLU A 224 35.79 14.04 -2.22
C GLU A 224 36.26 13.94 -0.77
N GLU A 225 36.24 15.04 -0.02
CA GLU A 225 36.58 15.05 1.39
C GLU A 225 35.61 14.18 2.19
N HIS A 226 34.29 14.34 1.97
CA HIS A 226 33.29 13.50 2.60
C HIS A 226 33.43 12.03 2.20
N LEU A 227 33.71 11.74 0.92
CA LEU A 227 34.01 10.39 0.46
C LEU A 227 35.23 9.80 1.17
N CYS A 228 36.30 10.58 1.34
CA CYS A 228 37.51 10.16 2.04
C CYS A 228 37.24 9.89 3.52
N ARG A 229 36.51 10.77 4.21
CA ARG A 229 36.11 10.57 5.62
C ARG A 229 35.29 9.28 5.78
N TRP A 230 34.35 9.02 4.87
CA TRP A 230 33.58 7.77 4.87
C TRP A 230 34.46 6.53 4.68
N ILE A 231 35.35 6.54 3.68
CA ILE A 231 36.26 5.41 3.42
C ILE A 231 37.24 5.24 4.59
N ALA A 232 37.76 6.31 5.17
CA ALA A 232 38.63 6.28 6.35
C ALA A 232 37.92 5.62 7.54
N ALA A 233 36.64 5.94 7.77
CA ALA A 233 35.84 5.35 8.83
C ALA A 233 35.57 3.84 8.62
N LYS A 234 35.33 3.41 7.36
CA LYS A 234 34.96 2.01 7.06
C LYS A 234 36.15 1.09 6.77
N ILE A 235 37.15 1.58 6.04
CA ILE A 235 38.37 0.86 5.61
C ILE A 235 39.61 1.76 5.79
N PRO A 236 40.06 2.00 7.04
CA PRO A 236 41.16 2.90 7.38
C PRO A 236 42.49 2.58 6.66
N TYR A 237 42.74 1.31 6.38
CA TYR A 237 44.02 0.82 5.86
C TYR A 237 43.87 0.30 4.43
N LYS A 238 44.77 0.71 3.52
CA LYS A 238 44.67 0.38 2.08
C LYS A 238 44.96 -1.10 1.83
N GLU A 239 45.89 -1.65 2.58
CA GLU A 239 46.39 -3.02 2.54
C GLU A 239 45.32 -4.06 2.91
N THR A 240 44.30 -3.67 3.68
CA THR A 240 43.14 -4.53 3.96
C THR A 240 42.31 -4.80 2.68
N GLY A 241 42.50 -4.00 1.63
CA GLY A 241 41.77 -4.10 0.38
C GLY A 241 40.33 -3.57 0.51
N GLY A 242 39.47 -3.90 -0.45
CA GLY A 242 38.03 -3.62 -0.34
C GLY A 242 37.56 -2.19 -0.64
N ARG A 243 38.45 -1.18 -0.68
CA ARG A 243 38.10 0.21 -1.04
C ARG A 243 37.46 0.36 -2.43
N THR A 244 37.65 -0.61 -3.32
CA THR A 244 37.04 -0.64 -4.67
C THR A 244 35.80 -1.55 -4.77
N GLY A 245 35.33 -2.13 -3.66
CA GLY A 245 34.19 -3.03 -3.63
C GLY A 245 32.85 -2.30 -3.80
N ASN A 246 31.93 -2.83 -4.61
CA ASN A 246 30.63 -2.18 -4.90
C ASN A 246 29.80 -1.94 -3.63
N ARG A 247 29.83 -2.88 -2.69
CA ARG A 247 29.01 -2.85 -1.47
C ARG A 247 29.33 -1.65 -0.57
N LEU A 248 30.58 -1.19 -0.53
CA LEU A 248 30.97 0.01 0.23
C LEU A 248 30.22 1.26 -0.24
N TYR A 249 30.08 1.42 -1.55
CA TYR A 249 29.43 2.58 -2.16
C TYR A 249 27.91 2.43 -2.20
N GLN A 250 27.38 1.21 -2.30
CA GLN A 250 25.95 0.95 -2.14
C GLN A 250 25.51 1.33 -0.73
N GLN A 251 26.25 0.91 0.30
CA GLN A 251 26.01 1.30 1.69
C GLN A 251 26.09 2.82 1.91
N LEU A 252 27.03 3.50 1.25
CA LEU A 252 27.11 4.96 1.27
C LEU A 252 25.80 5.59 0.77
N VAL A 253 25.26 5.10 -0.36
CA VAL A 253 24.00 5.61 -0.92
C VAL A 253 22.77 5.23 -0.08
N GLU A 254 22.78 4.08 0.58
CA GLU A 254 21.72 3.69 1.53
C GLU A 254 21.60 4.66 2.71
N LEU A 255 22.71 5.27 3.14
CA LEU A 255 22.72 6.30 4.19
C LEU A 255 22.23 7.67 3.73
N SER A 256 21.92 7.86 2.44
CA SER A 256 21.52 9.17 1.92
C SER A 256 20.21 9.75 2.50
N ASN A 257 19.47 8.98 3.29
CA ASN A 257 18.32 9.46 4.06
C ASN A 257 18.72 10.24 5.32
N ASP A 258 19.95 10.07 5.80
CA ASP A 258 20.46 10.79 6.96
C ASP A 258 20.89 12.22 6.54
N PRO A 259 20.53 13.27 7.31
CA PRO A 259 20.84 14.66 6.96
C PRO A 259 22.33 14.94 6.72
N GLU A 260 23.21 14.20 7.39
CA GLU A 260 24.67 14.31 7.24
C GLU A 260 25.18 13.73 5.90
N TYR A 261 24.42 12.84 5.27
CA TYR A 261 24.79 12.12 4.05
C TYR A 261 24.00 12.58 2.81
N VAL A 262 23.32 13.74 2.87
CA VAL A 262 22.56 14.29 1.74
C VAL A 262 23.45 14.51 0.51
N TRP A 263 24.73 14.85 0.71
CA TRP A 263 25.71 15.03 -0.37
C TRP A 263 25.88 13.77 -1.24
N VAL A 264 25.63 12.58 -0.69
CA VAL A 264 25.76 11.31 -1.42
C VAL A 264 24.79 11.23 -2.61
N GLN A 265 23.61 11.83 -2.52
CA GLN A 265 22.58 11.78 -3.57
C GLN A 265 23.01 12.49 -4.86
N ARG A 266 24.04 13.35 -4.82
CA ARG A 266 24.56 14.08 -5.98
C ARG A 266 25.12 13.16 -7.07
N HIS A 267 25.59 11.98 -6.68
CA HIS A 267 26.16 11.01 -7.61
C HIS A 267 25.70 9.59 -7.29
N THR A 268 25.61 8.74 -8.33
CA THR A 268 25.30 7.32 -8.13
C THR A 268 26.46 6.59 -7.46
N TRP A 269 26.20 5.48 -6.77
CA TRP A 269 27.27 4.67 -6.15
C TRP A 269 28.36 4.25 -7.14
N GLN A 270 28.00 3.98 -8.41
CA GLN A 270 28.97 3.68 -9.47
C GLN A 270 29.88 4.87 -9.76
N SER A 271 29.31 6.08 -9.77
CA SER A 271 30.06 7.31 -10.03
C SER A 271 31.04 7.60 -8.90
N TRP A 272 30.62 7.45 -7.63
CA TRP A 272 31.50 7.55 -6.46
C TRP A 272 32.66 6.55 -6.52
N ARG A 273 32.34 5.28 -6.84
CA ARG A 273 33.34 4.22 -6.99
C ARG A 273 34.35 4.52 -8.09
N GLU A 274 33.88 4.93 -9.27
CA GLU A 274 34.77 5.28 -10.38
C GLU A 274 35.58 6.55 -10.08
N ARG A 275 35.03 7.50 -9.32
CA ARG A 275 35.78 8.67 -8.86
C ARG A 275 36.93 8.27 -7.95
N TYR A 276 36.69 7.41 -6.96
CA TYR A 276 37.75 6.88 -6.11
C TYR A 276 38.78 6.09 -6.93
N LYS A 277 38.32 5.17 -7.78
CA LYS A 277 39.20 4.33 -8.60
C LYS A 277 40.13 5.13 -9.52
N LYS A 278 39.65 6.23 -10.11
CA LYS A 278 40.46 7.08 -11.00
C LYS A 278 41.41 8.02 -10.25
N ASN A 279 41.09 8.37 -9.00
CA ASN A 279 41.85 9.33 -8.20
C ASN A 279 42.41 8.69 -6.93
N SER A 280 42.64 7.37 -6.94
CA SER A 280 42.96 6.61 -5.72
C SER A 280 44.24 7.11 -5.07
N ASP A 281 45.25 7.51 -5.86
CA ASP A 281 46.53 7.95 -5.31
C ASP A 281 46.39 9.25 -4.50
N ARG A 282 45.62 10.22 -5.00
CA ARG A 282 45.31 11.48 -4.30
C ARG A 282 44.42 11.23 -3.08
N LEU A 283 43.33 10.48 -3.26
CA LEU A 283 42.35 10.26 -2.22
C LEU A 283 42.90 9.36 -1.11
N ASP A 284 43.78 8.40 -1.42
CA ASP A 284 44.44 7.56 -0.41
C ASP A 284 45.36 8.38 0.50
N VAL A 285 46.01 9.44 -0.01
CA VAL A 285 46.80 10.38 0.82
C VAL A 285 45.88 11.14 1.78
N MET A 286 44.72 11.63 1.30
CA MET A 286 43.73 12.28 2.16
C MET A 286 43.16 11.34 3.21
N ILE A 287 42.81 10.11 2.81
CA ILE A 287 42.32 9.07 3.71
C ILE A 287 43.38 8.76 4.77
N ALA A 288 44.66 8.61 4.39
CA ALA A 288 45.73 8.35 5.34
C ALA A 288 45.91 9.50 6.35
N ALA A 289 45.78 10.76 5.90
CA ALA A 289 45.82 11.92 6.79
C ALA A 289 44.64 11.92 7.79
N ILE A 290 43.42 11.67 7.32
CA ILE A 290 42.22 11.56 8.17
C ILE A 290 42.37 10.43 9.20
N VAL A 291 42.91 9.28 8.79
CA VAL A 291 43.16 8.13 9.69
C VAL A 291 44.24 8.46 10.72
N ALA A 292 45.29 9.18 10.33
CA ALA A 292 46.35 9.61 11.24
C ALA A 292 45.85 10.64 12.28
N GLU A 293 44.91 11.50 11.89
CA GLU A 293 44.25 12.46 12.77
C GLU A 293 43.25 11.77 13.73
N THR A 294 42.36 10.95 13.17
CA THR A 294 41.27 10.30 13.93
C THR A 294 41.79 9.18 14.83
N LYS A 295 42.95 8.58 14.51
CA LYS A 295 43.57 7.43 15.19
C LYS A 295 42.53 6.38 15.65
N PRO A 296 41.72 5.84 14.73
CA PRO A 296 40.69 4.89 15.09
C PRO A 296 41.32 3.71 15.84
N ALA A 297 40.79 3.41 17.03
CA ALA A 297 41.34 2.35 17.88
C ALA A 297 41.30 1.02 17.11
N LEU A 298 42.46 0.38 16.98
CA LEU A 298 42.64 -0.83 16.21
C LEU A 298 41.74 -1.94 16.78
N GLY A 299 40.57 -2.19 16.18
CA GLY A 299 39.64 -3.23 16.60
C GLY A 299 38.25 -2.77 17.05
N GLU A 300 37.80 -1.54 16.80
CA GLU A 300 36.42 -1.13 17.08
C GLU A 300 35.37 -1.78 16.15
N LYS A 301 34.31 -2.33 16.75
CA LYS A 301 33.22 -3.04 16.07
C LYS A 301 32.55 -2.13 15.04
N GLY A 302 32.85 -2.32 13.76
CA GLY A 302 32.27 -1.53 12.66
C GLY A 302 33.15 -1.44 11.40
N GLN A 303 34.42 -1.81 11.51
CA GLN A 303 35.36 -1.85 10.39
C GLN A 303 35.00 -2.98 9.40
N TYR A 304 34.90 -2.63 8.11
CA TYR A 304 34.42 -3.55 7.07
C TYR A 304 35.46 -4.65 6.82
N GLY A 305 35.10 -5.90 7.12
CA GLY A 305 35.99 -7.04 6.94
C GLY A 305 36.99 -7.19 8.08
N TYR A 306 36.49 -7.48 9.30
CA TYR A 306 37.28 -8.26 10.26
C TYR A 306 37.66 -9.60 9.62
N VAL A 307 38.72 -9.58 8.83
CA VAL A 307 39.54 -10.75 8.60
C VAL A 307 40.08 -11.05 9.98
N ARG A 308 39.57 -12.14 10.59
CA ARG A 308 40.20 -12.71 11.78
C ARG A 308 41.69 -12.72 11.45
N MET A 309 42.52 -12.06 12.27
CA MET A 309 43.96 -12.23 12.15
C MET A 309 44.17 -13.73 12.02
N ALA A 310 44.84 -14.15 10.94
CA ALA A 310 45.19 -15.55 10.83
C ALA A 310 45.98 -15.83 12.10
N GLU A 311 45.38 -16.56 13.06
CA GLU A 311 46.10 -17.06 14.21
C GLU A 311 47.39 -17.62 13.63
N GLU A 312 48.54 -17.14 14.12
CA GLU A 312 49.83 -17.72 13.76
C GLU A 312 49.75 -19.19 14.10
N LYS A 313 49.28 -20.00 13.16
CA LYS A 313 49.18 -21.44 13.34
C LYS A 313 50.63 -21.84 13.60
N PRO A 314 50.97 -22.33 14.80
CA PRO A 314 52.34 -22.69 15.12
C PRO A 314 52.79 -23.62 14.02
N LYS A 315 53.91 -23.25 13.37
CA LYS A 315 54.52 -23.94 12.22
C LYS A 315 54.57 -25.44 12.54
N ARG A 316 53.53 -26.17 12.13
CA ARG A 316 53.49 -27.62 12.31
C ARG A 316 54.54 -28.14 11.35
N ASN A 317 55.71 -28.51 11.88
CA ASN A 317 56.75 -29.21 11.17
C ASN A 317 56.10 -30.42 10.48
N ARG A 318 55.84 -30.28 9.19
CA ARG A 318 55.28 -31.33 8.35
C ARG A 318 56.36 -32.40 8.26
N ARG A 319 56.31 -33.39 9.16
CA ARG A 319 57.11 -34.61 9.05
C ARG A 319 56.86 -35.18 7.65
N LYS A 320 57.96 -35.23 6.88
CA LYS A 320 58.06 -35.82 5.54
C LYS A 320 57.78 -37.32 5.68
N THR A 321 56.51 -37.71 5.59
CA THR A 321 56.13 -39.13 5.46
C THR A 321 56.66 -39.63 4.12
N ARG A 322 57.71 -40.43 4.19
CA ARG A 322 58.25 -41.27 3.11
C ARG A 322 57.12 -42.14 2.56
N ASN A 323 56.93 -42.08 1.25
CA ASN A 323 56.15 -43.06 0.51
C ASN A 323 57.02 -44.33 0.33
N PRO A 324 56.58 -45.53 0.74
CA PRO A 324 57.28 -46.79 0.49
C PRO A 324 56.65 -47.45 -0.74
N ALA A 325 57.15 -47.16 -1.92
CA ALA A 325 56.78 -47.88 -3.14
C ALA A 325 57.92 -47.79 -4.16
N GLU A 326 59.03 -48.44 -3.84
CA GLU A 326 59.98 -48.89 -4.85
C GLU A 326 60.40 -50.32 -4.48
N LEU A 327 59.71 -51.28 -5.09
CA LEU A 327 60.19 -52.64 -5.20
C LEU A 327 60.04 -53.04 -6.66
N THR A 328 61.19 -53.25 -7.31
CA THR A 328 61.51 -54.39 -8.19
C THR A 328 62.04 -54.00 -9.58
N ARG A 329 63.37 -54.17 -9.71
CA ARG A 329 64.20 -54.57 -10.87
C ARG A 329 64.14 -53.69 -12.14
N GLY A 330 65.24 -53.25 -12.75
CA GLY A 330 66.63 -53.71 -12.72
C GLY A 330 67.12 -53.91 -14.16
N VAL A 331 68.43 -53.68 -14.37
CA VAL A 331 69.25 -54.00 -15.56
C VAL A 331 69.54 -52.84 -16.54
N SER A 332 70.71 -52.25 -16.32
CA SER A 332 71.81 -51.87 -17.23
C SER A 332 71.56 -51.75 -18.74
N VAL A 333 72.09 -50.68 -19.36
CA VAL A 333 73.19 -50.71 -20.34
C VAL A 333 73.58 -49.29 -20.77
N VAL A 334 74.87 -49.16 -21.08
CA VAL A 334 75.71 -47.98 -21.32
C VAL A 334 75.46 -47.37 -22.71
N GLY A 335 75.37 -46.03 -22.75
CA GLY A 335 76.21 -45.19 -23.61
C GLY A 335 75.77 -44.88 -25.06
N VAL A 336 76.10 -43.62 -25.40
CA VAL A 336 76.35 -43.05 -26.74
C VAL A 336 75.14 -42.53 -27.52
N GLY A 337 74.90 -41.22 -27.37
CA GLY A 337 75.10 -40.21 -28.42
C GLY A 337 74.23 -40.22 -29.69
N VAL A 338 73.86 -38.99 -30.11
CA VAL A 338 73.50 -38.52 -31.46
C VAL A 338 72.04 -38.05 -31.64
N VAL A 339 71.96 -36.72 -31.86
CA VAL A 339 71.05 -35.89 -32.68
C VAL A 339 69.93 -36.59 -33.45
N GLY A 340 68.70 -36.04 -33.38
CA GLY A 340 67.63 -36.35 -34.33
C GLY A 340 66.30 -35.65 -34.04
N GLU A 341 65.73 -35.06 -35.08
CA GLU A 341 64.57 -34.17 -35.15
C GLU A 341 63.17 -34.81 -34.91
N ASN A 342 62.18 -33.91 -34.83
CA ASN A 342 60.78 -34.02 -35.29
C ASN A 342 59.64 -34.43 -34.34
N ARG A 343 58.54 -33.63 -34.48
CA ARG A 343 57.09 -33.99 -34.40
C ARG A 343 56.56 -34.31 -32.99
N VAL A 344 55.38 -33.91 -32.51
CA VAL A 344 54.02 -33.52 -32.97
C VAL A 344 53.45 -32.69 -31.78
N GLY A 345 52.77 -31.55 -31.87
CA GLY A 345 51.52 -31.22 -32.54
C GLY A 345 50.51 -30.74 -31.48
N ASN A 346 49.81 -29.64 -31.74
CA ASN A 346 48.51 -29.38 -31.12
C ASN A 346 47.72 -28.42 -32.02
N LEU A 347 46.79 -29.02 -32.79
CA LEU A 347 45.87 -28.35 -33.69
C LEU A 347 44.71 -27.76 -32.89
N ARG A 348 44.39 -26.49 -33.18
CA ARG A 348 43.11 -25.83 -32.83
C ARG A 348 42.07 -26.18 -33.91
N PRO A 349 40.77 -26.32 -33.56
CA PRO A 349 39.70 -26.36 -34.55
C PRO A 349 39.23 -24.94 -34.90
N ASP A 350 39.33 -24.60 -36.19
CA ASP A 350 38.70 -23.45 -36.83
C ASP A 350 37.21 -23.73 -37.09
N TYR A 351 36.36 -22.72 -36.83
CA TYR A 351 34.94 -22.73 -37.19
C TYR A 351 34.74 -22.12 -38.60
N PRO A 352 33.83 -22.66 -39.44
CA PRO A 352 33.62 -22.15 -40.78
C PRO A 352 32.69 -20.93 -40.83
N LEU A 353 33.07 -20.00 -41.71
CA LEU A 353 32.33 -18.82 -42.15
C LEU A 353 31.06 -19.21 -42.92
N VAL A 354 29.95 -18.52 -42.63
CA VAL A 354 28.69 -18.60 -43.39
C VAL A 354 28.63 -17.43 -44.39
N PRO A 355 28.25 -17.63 -45.67
CA PRO A 355 28.15 -16.55 -46.63
C PRO A 355 26.78 -15.85 -46.57
N VAL A 356 26.81 -14.52 -46.59
CA VAL A 356 25.62 -13.65 -46.72
C VAL A 356 25.54 -13.16 -48.16
N SER A 357 24.42 -13.43 -48.84
CA SER A 357 24.01 -12.77 -50.08
C SER A 357 22.49 -12.84 -50.28
N GLY A 358 21.91 -11.73 -50.74
CA GLY A 358 20.49 -11.54 -51.12
C GLY A 358 19.96 -10.21 -50.56
N ARG A 359 20.09 -9.05 -51.21
CA ARG A 359 19.38 -8.55 -52.42
C ARG A 359 17.85 -8.75 -52.34
N ASN A 360 17.14 -7.71 -51.91
CA ASN A 360 15.70 -7.53 -52.15
C ASN A 360 15.51 -6.20 -52.88
N ASP A 361 15.18 -6.29 -54.16
CA ASP A 361 14.68 -5.21 -55.00
C ASP A 361 13.66 -5.83 -55.99
N HIS A 362 12.61 -5.08 -56.32
CA HIS A 362 11.45 -5.42 -57.19
C HIS A 362 10.33 -6.24 -56.51
N GLY A 363 9.04 -5.87 -56.48
CA GLY A 363 8.27 -4.91 -57.28
C GLY A 363 7.47 -5.61 -58.38
N GLN A 364 6.28 -6.14 -58.09
CA GLN A 364 5.22 -6.53 -59.06
C GLN A 364 3.92 -6.97 -58.35
N PRO A 365 2.75 -7.05 -59.03
CA PRO A 365 1.48 -6.49 -58.57
C PRO A 365 0.38 -7.53 -58.29
N TYR A 366 -0.75 -7.03 -57.76
CA TYR A 366 -2.05 -7.71 -57.63
C TYR A 366 -2.49 -8.46 -58.90
N PRO A 367 -3.29 -9.54 -58.73
CA PRO A 367 -4.32 -9.86 -59.70
C PRO A 367 -5.74 -9.71 -59.16
N GLN A 368 -6.56 -9.27 -60.10
CA GLN A 368 -7.97 -8.92 -60.09
C GLN A 368 -8.93 -10.02 -59.62
N ALA A 369 -10.05 -9.49 -59.12
CA ALA A 369 -11.34 -10.13 -59.03
C ALA A 369 -11.82 -10.71 -60.38
N HIS A 370 -12.38 -11.92 -60.33
CA HIS A 370 -13.28 -12.42 -61.35
C HIS A 370 -14.57 -12.93 -60.71
N LEU A 371 -15.66 -12.28 -61.12
CA LEU A 371 -17.06 -12.69 -61.06
C LEU A 371 -17.27 -14.01 -61.79
N HIS A 372 -18.28 -14.80 -61.38
CA HIS A 372 -19.24 -15.61 -62.17
C HIS A 372 -19.95 -16.66 -61.24
N PRO A 373 -21.06 -17.31 -61.64
CA PRO A 373 -22.43 -16.88 -61.35
C PRO A 373 -23.22 -17.92 -60.51
N ALA A 374 -24.47 -17.58 -60.18
CA ALA A 374 -25.46 -18.47 -59.57
C ALA A 374 -25.69 -19.77 -60.37
N PRO A 375 -26.18 -20.84 -59.70
CA PRO A 375 -27.51 -21.31 -60.07
C PRO A 375 -28.40 -21.74 -58.89
N GLN A 376 -29.66 -21.93 -59.29
CA GLN A 376 -30.92 -22.12 -58.60
C GLN A 376 -31.10 -23.38 -57.73
N ASP A 377 -32.07 -23.25 -56.81
CA ASP A 377 -33.13 -24.19 -56.41
C ASP A 377 -32.79 -25.67 -56.13
N ASN A 378 -32.74 -26.05 -54.84
CA ASN A 378 -33.65 -27.06 -54.25
C ASN A 378 -33.48 -27.19 -52.72
N PRO A 379 -34.55 -27.51 -51.95
CA PRO A 379 -34.52 -27.57 -50.50
C PRO A 379 -34.25 -28.99 -50.00
N HIS A 380 -33.13 -29.21 -49.29
CA HIS A 380 -32.96 -30.38 -48.43
C HIS A 380 -32.67 -29.94 -47.00
N ILE A 381 -33.61 -30.30 -46.13
CA ILE A 381 -33.58 -30.17 -44.68
C ILE A 381 -32.36 -30.94 -44.14
N PRO A 382 -31.43 -30.31 -43.39
CA PRO A 382 -30.40 -31.05 -42.68
C PRO A 382 -31.01 -31.67 -41.41
N VAL A 383 -31.04 -33.00 -41.37
CA VAL A 383 -31.30 -33.78 -40.17
C VAL A 383 -30.21 -33.47 -39.13
N LEU A 384 -30.63 -33.03 -37.95
CA LEU A 384 -29.77 -32.79 -36.78
C LEU A 384 -29.05 -34.08 -36.35
N PRO A 385 -27.75 -34.03 -36.01
CA PRO A 385 -27.05 -35.16 -35.43
C PRO A 385 -27.55 -35.42 -34.00
N HIS A 386 -27.84 -36.69 -33.72
CA HIS A 386 -28.28 -37.20 -32.43
C HIS A 386 -27.28 -36.88 -31.30
N PRO A 387 -27.75 -36.68 -30.05
CA PRO A 387 -26.86 -36.49 -28.90
C PRO A 387 -26.07 -37.77 -28.59
N PRO A 388 -24.82 -37.65 -28.11
CA PRO A 388 -24.01 -38.80 -27.71
C PRO A 388 -24.62 -39.55 -26.52
N PRO A 389 -24.41 -40.87 -26.41
CA PRO A 389 -24.93 -41.68 -25.32
C PRO A 389 -24.31 -41.31 -23.96
N SER A 390 -25.15 -41.33 -22.93
CA SER A 390 -24.77 -41.10 -21.53
C SER A 390 -23.64 -42.02 -21.08
N PRO A 391 -22.66 -41.51 -20.29
CA PRO A 391 -21.57 -42.33 -19.77
C PRO A 391 -22.08 -43.38 -18.76
N PRO A 392 -21.43 -44.56 -18.68
CA PRO A 392 -21.85 -45.65 -17.81
C PRO A 392 -21.69 -45.31 -16.33
N HIS A 393 -22.68 -45.73 -15.54
CA HIS A 393 -22.69 -45.68 -14.08
C HIS A 393 -21.42 -46.27 -13.46
N ILE A 394 -20.71 -45.45 -12.68
CA ILE A 394 -19.62 -45.89 -11.80
C ILE A 394 -20.24 -46.47 -10.52
N PRO A 395 -19.86 -47.68 -10.08
CA PRO A 395 -20.37 -48.28 -8.86
C PRO A 395 -19.75 -47.65 -7.60
N ASN A 396 -20.62 -47.41 -6.61
CA ASN A 396 -20.41 -47.14 -5.19
C ASN A 396 -18.96 -47.15 -4.67
N LEU A 397 -18.47 -45.98 -4.30
CA LEU A 397 -17.39 -45.81 -3.33
C LEU A 397 -17.95 -45.84 -1.89
N PRO A 398 -17.24 -46.47 -0.93
CA PRO A 398 -17.66 -46.54 0.46
C PRO A 398 -17.60 -45.17 1.16
N PRO A 399 -18.37 -44.96 2.24
CA PRO A 399 -18.50 -43.67 2.92
C PRO A 399 -17.18 -43.26 3.57
N ILE A 400 -16.72 -42.06 3.23
CA ILE A 400 -15.67 -41.33 3.92
C ILE A 400 -16.13 -41.07 5.36
N ARG A 401 -15.31 -41.51 6.32
CA ARG A 401 -15.54 -41.35 7.75
C ARG A 401 -15.78 -39.88 8.10
N GLN A 402 -16.91 -39.64 8.75
CA GLN A 402 -17.20 -38.41 9.48
C GLN A 402 -16.10 -38.17 10.51
N PHE A 403 -15.50 -36.99 10.48
CA PHE A 403 -14.72 -36.47 11.59
C PHE A 403 -15.72 -35.84 12.57
N ASP A 404 -15.86 -36.45 13.75
CA ASP A 404 -16.50 -35.88 14.93
C ASP A 404 -15.65 -34.71 15.47
N PRO A 405 -16.22 -33.51 15.68
CA PRO A 405 -15.66 -32.51 16.56
C PRO A 405 -16.51 -32.46 17.84
N ALA A 406 -16.40 -33.50 18.66
CA ALA A 406 -16.91 -33.50 20.03
C ALA A 406 -15.77 -33.87 20.98
N LEU A 407 -15.31 -32.86 21.74
CA LEU A 407 -14.56 -32.88 23.00
C LEU A 407 -13.42 -31.85 22.98
N ASP A 408 -13.70 -30.66 23.51
CA ASP A 408 -12.93 -30.05 24.61
C ASP A 408 -13.37 -28.60 24.81
N TYR A 409 -14.38 -28.43 25.67
CA TYR A 409 -14.63 -27.20 26.41
C TYR A 409 -14.41 -27.51 27.87
N LEU A 410 -13.50 -26.82 28.56
CA LEU A 410 -13.65 -26.35 29.95
C LEU A 410 -12.47 -25.43 30.32
N ASN A 411 -12.71 -24.10 30.34
CA ASN A 411 -12.38 -23.20 31.47
C ASN A 411 -12.58 -21.72 31.13
N ILE A 412 -13.76 -21.18 31.45
CA ILE A 412 -13.97 -19.75 31.71
C ILE A 412 -14.97 -19.63 32.89
N PRO A 413 -14.70 -18.78 33.91
CA PRO A 413 -15.48 -18.68 35.15
C PRO A 413 -16.81 -17.92 34.99
N PRO A 414 -17.79 -18.13 35.90
CA PRO A 414 -19.14 -17.60 35.76
C PRO A 414 -19.27 -16.14 36.23
N LEU A 415 -20.01 -15.34 35.46
CA LEU A 415 -20.58 -14.06 35.88
C LEU A 415 -22.06 -14.25 36.30
N PRO A 416 -22.59 -13.38 37.18
CA PRO A 416 -23.80 -13.66 37.95
C PRO A 416 -25.10 -13.48 37.15
N SER A 417 -26.04 -14.38 37.42
CA SER A 417 -27.41 -14.39 36.94
C SER A 417 -28.27 -13.31 37.59
N ASN A 418 -28.92 -12.47 36.78
CA ASN A 418 -30.01 -11.61 37.21
C ASN A 418 -31.25 -12.46 37.54
N GLY A 419 -31.76 -12.28 38.76
CA GLY A 419 -32.93 -12.96 39.30
C GLY A 419 -34.24 -12.48 38.65
N VAL A 420 -35.08 -13.47 38.34
CA VAL A 420 -36.49 -13.31 38.01
C VAL A 420 -37.28 -13.35 39.32
N ASN A 421 -38.13 -12.34 39.51
CA ASN A 421 -39.08 -12.24 40.62
C ASN A 421 -40.05 -13.42 40.63
N GLY A 422 -40.04 -14.18 41.73
CA GLY A 422 -40.98 -15.25 42.03
C GLY A 422 -41.39 -15.17 43.50
N VAL A 423 -42.71 -15.12 43.70
CA VAL A 423 -43.43 -14.70 44.91
C VAL A 423 -43.69 -15.90 45.84
N ASN A 424 -43.80 -15.62 47.15
CA ASN A 424 -44.32 -16.43 48.27
C ASN A 424 -43.40 -17.46 48.96
N GLY A 425 -43.41 -17.40 50.31
CA GLY A 425 -43.25 -18.60 51.13
C GLY A 425 -42.45 -18.40 52.42
N ASP A 426 -43.17 -18.05 53.48
CA ASP A 426 -42.87 -18.04 54.92
C ASP A 426 -41.69 -18.83 55.54
N ALA A 427 -41.16 -18.19 56.60
CA ALA A 427 -40.74 -18.72 57.90
C ALA A 427 -39.59 -19.76 57.96
N VAL A 428 -38.47 -19.41 58.60
CA VAL A 428 -38.21 -19.62 60.05
C VAL A 428 -36.82 -19.09 60.47
N ASN A 429 -36.82 -18.28 61.54
CA ASN A 429 -35.92 -18.29 62.70
C ASN A 429 -34.52 -18.93 62.59
N ALA A 430 -33.46 -18.10 62.72
CA ALA A 430 -32.82 -17.79 64.01
C ALA A 430 -31.27 -17.82 64.05
N VAL A 431 -30.79 -16.96 64.95
CA VAL A 431 -29.57 -16.97 65.79
C VAL A 431 -28.18 -16.52 65.26
N ASN A 432 -27.66 -15.53 66.02
CA ASN A 432 -26.28 -15.18 66.39
C ASN A 432 -25.37 -14.52 65.35
N ALA A 433 -24.98 -13.25 65.47
CA ALA A 433 -24.31 -12.49 66.56
C ALA A 433 -22.77 -12.43 66.39
N VAL A 434 -22.26 -11.25 66.76
CA VAL A 434 -20.91 -10.92 67.26
C VAL A 434 -20.00 -10.08 66.34
N ASN A 435 -19.84 -8.82 66.78
CA ASN A 435 -18.72 -7.86 66.74
C ASN A 435 -18.07 -7.52 65.38
N GLY A 436 -17.86 -6.27 64.98
CA GLY A 436 -17.71 -5.02 65.74
C GLY A 436 -16.24 -4.64 65.80
N THR A 437 -15.79 -3.65 65.00
CA THR A 437 -14.75 -2.69 65.39
C THR A 437 -14.70 -1.51 64.44
N SER A 438 -14.81 -0.34 65.05
CA SER A 438 -14.69 1.01 64.55
C SER A 438 -13.23 1.36 64.22
N HIS A 439 -13.02 2.31 63.30
CA HIS A 439 -12.05 3.38 63.54
C HIS A 439 -12.41 4.64 62.73
N ASP A 440 -12.52 5.74 63.47
CA ASP A 440 -12.50 7.15 63.06
C ASP A 440 -11.35 7.45 62.05
N GLY A 441 -11.37 8.45 61.18
CA GLY A 441 -12.06 9.73 61.16
C GLY A 441 -11.01 10.81 60.82
N HIS A 442 -11.28 11.64 59.80
CA HIS A 442 -10.69 12.97 59.48
C HIS A 442 -11.34 13.38 58.13
N GLY A 443 -12.07 14.49 57.94
CA GLY A 443 -12.11 15.76 58.65
C GLY A 443 -11.28 16.80 57.88
N GLY A 444 -11.90 17.63 57.03
CA GLY A 444 -11.28 18.89 56.59
C GLY A 444 -11.62 19.41 55.18
N HIS A 445 -12.36 20.52 55.17
CA HIS A 445 -12.32 21.64 54.20
C HIS A 445 -13.05 21.53 52.85
N SER A 446 -14.35 21.86 52.90
CA SER A 446 -15.07 22.49 51.79
C SER A 446 -14.72 23.98 51.71
N ALA A 447 -14.31 24.45 50.54
CA ALA A 447 -14.25 25.87 50.20
C ALA A 447 -15.18 26.11 49.00
N ASP A 448 -16.24 26.88 49.25
CA ASP A 448 -17.15 27.43 48.26
C ASP A 448 -16.41 28.41 47.34
N LEU A 449 -16.52 28.21 46.02
CA LEU A 449 -16.21 29.24 45.04
C LEU A 449 -17.47 29.57 44.24
N VAL A 450 -17.95 30.77 44.52
CA VAL A 450 -18.99 31.53 43.84
C VAL A 450 -18.52 31.83 42.41
N ILE A 451 -19.32 31.42 41.41
CA ILE A 451 -19.14 31.78 40.01
C ILE A 451 -19.96 33.04 39.73
N ASP A 452 -19.27 34.10 39.32
CA ASP A 452 -19.84 35.37 38.87
C ASP A 452 -20.27 35.27 37.40
N PRO A 453 -21.54 35.56 37.02
CA PRO A 453 -22.00 35.47 35.65
C PRO A 453 -22.18 36.87 35.04
N ASN A 454 -21.13 37.45 34.45
CA ASN A 454 -21.32 38.56 33.50
C ASN A 454 -20.07 38.85 32.67
N LEU A 455 -20.07 38.45 31.38
CA LEU A 455 -19.42 39.24 30.32
C LEU A 455 -19.99 38.86 28.93
N ASN A 456 -20.81 39.77 28.39
CA ASN A 456 -21.01 40.18 26.99
C ASN A 456 -20.72 39.15 25.86
N GLN A 457 -21.69 38.71 25.05
CA GLN A 457 -22.45 39.49 24.06
C GLN A 457 -21.63 40.52 23.27
N ASN A 458 -21.10 40.12 22.10
CA ASN A 458 -21.10 40.90 20.84
C ASN A 458 -20.24 40.19 19.77
N ALA A 459 -20.87 39.63 18.74
CA ALA A 459 -20.43 39.69 17.34
C ALA A 459 -21.35 38.80 16.47
N ALA A 460 -22.47 39.36 16.04
CA ALA A 460 -23.18 38.90 14.86
C ALA A 460 -22.64 39.64 13.62
N ASN A 461 -22.74 38.97 12.47
CA ASN A 461 -22.73 39.51 11.11
C ASN A 461 -21.40 40.02 10.50
N LEU A 462 -20.78 39.16 9.70
CA LEU A 462 -20.07 39.57 8.49
C LEU A 462 -20.49 38.67 7.30
N PRO A 463 -20.80 39.25 6.13
CA PRO A 463 -21.22 38.51 4.93
C PRO A 463 -20.02 37.84 4.21
N PRO A 464 -20.26 36.82 3.38
CA PRO A 464 -19.20 36.17 2.63
C PRO A 464 -18.68 37.11 1.53
N THR A 465 -17.43 37.54 1.67
CA THR A 465 -16.69 38.24 0.64
C THR A 465 -16.42 37.31 -0.55
N SER A 466 -16.74 37.83 -1.72
CA SER A 466 -16.44 37.35 -3.07
C SER A 466 -15.13 36.57 -3.20
N ALA A 467 -15.23 35.37 -3.75
CA ALA A 467 -14.10 34.60 -4.24
C ALA A 467 -13.40 35.37 -5.37
N GLU A 468 -12.20 35.84 -5.08
CA GLU A 468 -11.25 36.36 -6.05
C GLU A 468 -10.77 35.18 -6.91
N PHE A 469 -11.06 35.27 -8.21
CA PHE A 469 -10.80 34.25 -9.21
C PHE A 469 -9.33 34.35 -9.64
N ASP A 470 -8.52 33.34 -9.32
CA ASP A 470 -7.11 33.25 -9.70
C ASP A 470 -7.00 32.98 -11.23
N PRO A 471 -6.46 33.92 -12.03
CA PRO A 471 -6.41 33.80 -13.49
C PRO A 471 -5.33 32.83 -14.01
N ASP A 472 -4.52 32.20 -13.14
CA ASP A 472 -3.38 31.36 -13.55
C ASP A 472 -3.64 29.84 -13.50
N PHE A 473 -4.90 29.40 -13.39
CA PHE A 473 -5.24 27.99 -13.55
C PHE A 473 -5.29 27.58 -15.04
N PRO A 474 -4.46 26.63 -15.50
CA PRO A 474 -4.43 26.24 -16.91
C PRO A 474 -5.74 25.56 -17.31
N ALA A 475 -6.50 26.24 -18.17
CA ALA A 475 -7.75 25.75 -18.74
C ALA A 475 -7.58 24.40 -19.45
N ILE A 476 -8.36 23.42 -19.02
CA ILE A 476 -8.52 22.12 -19.67
C ILE A 476 -9.19 22.34 -21.03
N ARG A 477 -8.51 21.94 -22.11
CA ARG A 477 -8.95 22.16 -23.50
C ARG A 477 -10.09 21.22 -23.89
N ILE A 478 -11.17 21.78 -24.43
CA ILE A 478 -12.16 21.08 -25.26
C ILE A 478 -12.17 21.80 -26.63
N GLY A 479 -11.74 21.13 -27.70
CA GLY A 479 -11.95 21.60 -29.08
C GLY A 479 -10.74 21.62 -30.02
N THR A 480 -11.05 21.56 -31.33
CA THR A 480 -10.21 21.41 -32.53
C THR A 480 -9.45 22.68 -32.95
N ALA A 481 -8.78 23.35 -32.01
CA ALA A 481 -7.93 24.49 -32.37
C ALA A 481 -6.60 24.03 -33.02
N PRO A 482 -6.12 24.69 -34.09
CA PRO A 482 -4.87 24.36 -34.75
C PRO A 482 -3.66 24.55 -33.80
N PRO A 483 -2.61 23.73 -33.95
CA PRO A 483 -1.46 23.75 -33.05
C PRO A 483 -0.72 25.11 -33.13
N PRO A 484 -0.17 25.59 -31.99
CA PRO A 484 0.53 26.86 -31.95
C PRO A 484 1.79 26.85 -32.84
N PRO A 485 2.18 28.01 -33.39
CA PRO A 485 3.18 28.12 -34.46
C PRO A 485 4.58 27.59 -34.11
N TRP A 486 4.92 27.41 -32.83
CA TRP A 486 6.17 26.78 -32.41
C TRP A 486 6.21 25.26 -32.67
N ALA A 487 5.06 24.61 -32.88
CA ALA A 487 4.95 23.16 -33.13
C ALA A 487 5.27 22.78 -34.60
N LEU A 488 5.49 23.75 -35.49
CA LEU A 488 5.75 23.52 -36.93
C LEU A 488 7.22 23.61 -37.33
N GLN A 489 8.17 23.73 -36.38
CA GLN A 489 9.60 23.77 -36.70
C GLN A 489 10.18 22.34 -36.95
N LYS A 490 9.80 21.72 -38.08
CA LYS A 490 10.52 20.57 -38.63
C LYS A 490 11.84 21.05 -39.27
N ARG A 491 12.91 20.38 -38.89
CA ARG A 491 14.30 20.55 -39.34
C ARG A 491 14.38 20.59 -40.87
N LYS A 492 14.88 21.70 -41.42
CA LYS A 492 15.51 21.70 -42.74
C LYS A 492 16.92 21.12 -42.59
N VAL A 493 17.14 20.01 -43.27
CA VAL A 493 18.48 19.49 -43.61
C VAL A 493 19.02 20.40 -44.71
N SER A 494 20.19 20.99 -44.51
CA SER A 494 20.99 21.58 -45.59
C SER A 494 22.41 21.06 -45.47
N ASP A 495 22.83 20.30 -46.47
CA ASP A 495 24.20 19.96 -46.80
C ASP A 495 24.98 21.21 -47.24
N GLY A 496 26.25 21.32 -46.83
CA GLY A 496 27.24 22.21 -47.46
C GLY A 496 28.34 22.72 -46.52
N PRO A 497 29.58 22.91 -47.01
CA PRO A 497 30.79 22.41 -46.34
C PRO A 497 31.71 23.47 -45.70
N GLU A 498 32.65 22.94 -44.89
CA GLU A 498 33.98 23.40 -44.46
C GLU A 498 34.35 24.90 -44.56
N ASP A 499 34.75 25.49 -43.43
CA ASP A 499 36.13 25.96 -43.23
C ASP A 499 36.39 26.59 -41.84
N ASP A 500 37.51 26.14 -41.28
CA ASP A 500 38.58 26.84 -40.57
C ASP A 500 38.42 27.65 -39.26
N GLU A 501 39.28 27.22 -38.33
CA GLU A 501 40.12 27.94 -37.36
C GLU A 501 39.66 29.11 -36.46
N THR A 502 39.84 28.84 -35.16
CA THR A 502 40.40 29.71 -34.10
C THR A 502 39.56 30.88 -33.53
N ARG A 503 39.30 30.84 -32.22
CA ARG A 503 40.01 31.63 -31.18
C ARG A 503 39.24 31.68 -29.85
N LYS A 504 40.03 31.51 -28.78
CA LYS A 504 39.73 31.73 -27.36
C LYS A 504 39.14 33.12 -27.07
N ARG A 505 38.17 33.21 -26.15
CA ARG A 505 38.20 34.13 -24.99
C ARG A 505 37.08 33.84 -23.98
N CYS A 506 37.46 33.89 -22.70
CA CYS A 506 36.61 34.01 -21.50
C CYS A 506 35.64 35.22 -21.63
N ARG A 507 34.57 35.40 -20.84
CA ARG A 507 34.49 35.40 -19.36
C ARG A 507 33.04 35.79 -18.95
N SER A 508 32.65 35.42 -17.73
CA SER A 508 31.67 36.09 -16.83
C SER A 508 30.17 36.03 -17.17
N ASN A 509 29.37 35.43 -16.29
CA ASN A 509 28.45 36.22 -15.46
C ASN A 509 27.82 35.46 -14.30
N ASP A 510 27.77 36.18 -13.18
CA ASP A 510 27.10 35.89 -11.92
C ASP A 510 25.57 36.00 -12.02
N ALA A 511 24.95 35.50 -10.94
CA ALA A 511 23.72 35.96 -10.31
C ALA A 511 22.46 35.10 -10.47
N SER A 512 22.18 34.39 -9.37
CA SER A 512 20.92 34.49 -8.60
C SER A 512 19.64 33.95 -9.22
N SER A 513 19.13 32.84 -8.68
CA SER A 513 17.69 32.74 -8.44
C SER A 513 17.36 31.74 -7.34
N SER A 514 16.66 32.28 -6.34
CA SER A 514 16.00 31.62 -5.23
C SER A 514 14.92 30.62 -5.69
N GLY A 515 14.88 29.45 -5.07
CA GLY A 515 13.81 28.47 -5.27
C GLY A 515 13.44 27.75 -3.98
N LYS A 516 12.46 28.31 -3.26
CA LYS A 516 11.67 27.64 -2.21
C LYS A 516 10.97 26.39 -2.80
N CYS A 517 10.96 25.26 -2.09
CA CYS A 517 9.72 24.50 -1.81
C CYS A 517 9.92 23.18 -1.05
N SER A 518 9.06 23.00 -0.04
CA SER A 518 8.32 21.77 0.29
C SER A 518 9.01 20.61 1.01
N LEU A 519 8.92 20.68 2.34
CA LEU A 519 8.16 19.75 3.21
C LEU A 519 7.70 18.41 2.58
N ARG A 520 8.20 17.30 3.16
CA ARG A 520 7.49 16.07 3.62
C ARG A 520 8.56 14.98 3.81
N GLY A 521 8.61 14.22 4.88
CA GLY A 521 7.58 13.84 5.84
C GLY A 521 7.80 12.35 6.13
N ASN A 522 8.18 12.09 7.38
CA ASN A 522 8.70 10.83 7.91
C ASN A 522 7.79 9.61 7.71
N SER A 523 8.45 8.44 7.69
CA SER A 523 7.89 7.10 7.75
C SER A 523 8.09 6.51 9.17
N PRO A 524 7.11 5.82 9.78
CA PRO A 524 7.31 5.13 11.03
C PRO A 524 7.73 3.67 10.86
N ARG A 525 8.49 3.25 11.86
CA ARG A 525 9.43 2.13 11.97
C ARG A 525 8.72 0.91 12.56
N ALA A 526 8.84 -0.25 11.92
CA ALA A 526 8.36 -1.53 12.46
C ALA A 526 9.36 -2.15 13.46
N TYR A 527 8.78 -2.82 14.46
CA TYR A 527 9.36 -3.51 15.61
C TYR A 527 10.70 -4.23 15.39
N GLN A 528 11.66 -3.99 16.29
CA GLN A 528 12.80 -4.89 16.52
C GLN A 528 12.58 -5.74 17.78
N PRO A 529 12.89 -7.06 17.74
CA PRO A 529 13.00 -7.88 18.93
C PRO A 529 14.43 -7.78 19.46
N ASN A 530 14.62 -7.02 20.55
CA ASN A 530 15.59 -7.24 21.63
C ASN A 530 15.98 -5.92 22.31
N GLY A 531 15.39 -5.69 23.48
CA GLY A 531 16.08 -5.13 24.64
C GLY A 531 16.76 -3.77 24.53
N VAL A 532 16.52 -2.96 23.51
CA VAL A 532 16.95 -1.56 23.53
C VAL A 532 16.02 -0.83 24.50
N PRO A 533 16.56 -0.15 25.54
CA PRO A 533 15.73 0.63 26.46
C PRO A 533 14.91 1.63 25.65
N ALA A 534 13.59 1.52 25.71
CA ALA A 534 12.69 2.45 25.04
C ALA A 534 13.04 3.87 25.48
N HIS A 535 13.06 4.81 24.53
CA HIS A 535 13.39 6.20 24.80
C HIS A 535 12.44 6.74 25.89
N VAL A 536 12.93 7.60 26.79
CA VAL A 536 12.15 8.08 27.96
C VAL A 536 10.80 8.68 27.52
N VAL A 537 10.81 9.37 26.38
CA VAL A 537 9.61 9.94 25.73
C VAL A 537 8.59 8.85 25.34
N ASP A 538 9.06 7.76 24.71
CA ASP A 538 8.18 6.66 24.29
C ASP A 538 7.56 5.96 25.50
N GLN A 539 8.32 5.81 26.60
CA GLN A 539 7.79 5.26 27.84
C GLN A 539 6.69 6.14 28.45
N THR A 540 6.85 7.47 28.42
CA THR A 540 5.82 8.39 28.90
C THR A 540 4.56 8.36 28.03
N ILE A 541 4.70 8.25 26.69
CA ILE A 541 3.57 8.16 25.77
C ILE A 541 2.80 6.85 25.98
N ILE A 542 3.50 5.72 26.14
CA ILE A 542 2.89 4.43 26.50
C ILE A 542 2.19 4.52 27.86
N GLY A 543 2.76 5.27 28.82
CA GLY A 543 2.17 5.52 30.13
C GLY A 543 0.81 6.24 30.02
N ILE A 544 0.77 7.35 29.30
CA ILE A 544 -0.46 8.14 29.08
C ILE A 544 -1.52 7.31 28.36
N ALA A 545 -1.14 6.56 27.31
CA ALA A 545 -2.04 5.69 26.57
C ALA A 545 -2.70 4.62 27.47
N LYS A 546 -1.90 3.95 28.31
CA LYS A 546 -2.40 2.96 29.27
C LYS A 546 -3.27 3.59 30.37
N GLU A 547 -2.86 4.73 30.91
CA GLU A 547 -3.56 5.43 32.00
C GLU A 547 -4.98 5.85 31.59
N PHE A 548 -5.14 6.43 30.40
CA PHE A 548 -6.43 6.95 29.94
C PHE A 548 -7.18 6.02 28.98
N ARG A 549 -6.67 4.79 28.76
CA ARG A 549 -7.24 3.76 27.88
C ARG A 549 -7.42 4.21 26.43
N PHE A 550 -6.37 4.81 25.85
CA PHE A 550 -6.25 5.15 24.43
C PHE A 550 -5.13 4.33 23.77
N THR A 551 -5.02 4.34 22.44
CA THR A 551 -3.90 3.64 21.78
C THR A 551 -2.61 4.48 21.84
N THR A 552 -1.46 3.81 21.84
CA THR A 552 -0.16 4.49 21.88
C THR A 552 0.02 5.42 20.67
N GLU A 553 -0.52 5.02 19.51
CA GLU A 553 -0.44 5.77 18.25
C GLU A 553 -1.24 7.08 18.31
N GLU A 554 -2.42 7.07 18.94
CA GLU A 554 -3.22 8.29 19.11
C GLU A 554 -2.51 9.31 20.00
N VAL A 555 -1.90 8.84 21.08
CA VAL A 555 -1.13 9.68 22.01
C VAL A 555 0.15 10.19 21.35
N GLN A 556 0.87 9.31 20.63
CA GLN A 556 2.06 9.66 19.86
C GLN A 556 1.75 10.73 18.80
N GLU A 557 0.68 10.56 18.02
CA GLU A 557 0.31 11.49 16.96
C GLU A 557 0.02 12.90 17.51
N TYR A 558 -0.62 12.99 18.68
CA TYR A 558 -0.86 14.30 19.31
C TYR A 558 0.43 14.90 19.90
N TYR A 559 1.28 14.07 20.50
CA TYR A 559 2.59 14.51 20.97
C TYR A 559 3.45 15.02 19.82
N ASP A 560 3.51 14.32 18.68
CA ASP A 560 4.26 14.72 17.49
C ASP A 560 3.79 16.08 16.94
N ARG A 561 2.51 16.41 17.11
CA ARG A 561 1.95 17.71 16.70
C ARG A 561 2.29 18.86 17.66
N THR A 562 2.37 18.59 18.96
CA THR A 562 2.48 19.64 19.99
C THR A 562 3.88 19.76 20.60
N GLY A 563 4.66 18.69 20.59
CA GLY A 563 5.96 18.57 21.25
C GLY A 563 5.90 18.68 22.79
N GLN A 564 4.71 18.77 23.39
CA GLN A 564 4.53 19.04 24.82
C GLN A 564 3.86 17.85 25.54
N MET A 565 4.59 17.22 26.46
CA MET A 565 4.14 16.02 27.16
C MET A 565 2.97 16.28 28.12
N GLU A 566 3.01 17.40 28.85
CA GLU A 566 1.97 17.76 29.83
C GLU A 566 0.63 18.08 29.14
N ALA A 567 0.68 18.87 28.06
CA ALA A 567 -0.49 19.18 27.24
C ALA A 567 -1.09 17.91 26.60
N THR A 568 -0.24 16.98 26.19
CA THR A 568 -0.67 15.65 25.70
C THR A 568 -1.44 14.91 26.78
N ARG A 569 -0.90 14.82 28.00
CA ARG A 569 -1.54 14.14 29.13
C ARG A 569 -2.90 14.76 29.49
N GLU A 570 -2.95 16.09 29.63
CA GLU A 570 -4.16 16.82 29.99
C GLU A 570 -5.28 16.63 28.95
N ARG A 571 -4.94 16.64 27.65
CA ARG A 571 -5.91 16.39 26.58
C ARG A 571 -6.56 15.01 26.70
N PHE A 572 -5.77 13.95 26.87
CA PHE A 572 -6.29 12.59 26.95
C PHE A 572 -7.05 12.34 28.26
N MET A 573 -6.65 12.97 29.35
CA MET A 573 -7.42 13.02 30.60
C MET A 573 -8.81 13.65 30.39
N ASN A 574 -8.87 14.82 29.75
CA ASN A 574 -10.13 15.52 29.48
C ASN A 574 -11.04 14.74 28.52
N MET A 575 -10.47 14.10 27.50
CA MET A 575 -11.22 13.20 26.62
C MET A 575 -11.81 12.01 27.40
N ARG A 576 -11.02 11.39 28.28
CA ARG A 576 -11.51 10.29 29.11
C ARG A 576 -12.63 10.72 30.05
N LYS A 577 -12.49 11.90 30.67
CA LYS A 577 -13.53 12.49 31.53
C LYS A 577 -14.85 12.66 30.77
N LYS A 578 -14.81 13.22 29.55
CA LYS A 578 -15.99 13.39 28.69
C LYS A 578 -16.61 12.06 28.26
N LEU A 579 -15.80 11.04 27.96
CA LEU A 579 -16.31 9.71 27.63
C LEU A 579 -17.01 9.05 28.81
N ILE A 580 -16.50 9.25 30.03
CA ILE A 580 -17.17 8.77 31.25
C ILE A 580 -18.47 9.54 31.45
N GLU A 581 -18.50 10.86 31.26
CA GLU A 581 -19.73 11.66 31.40
C GLU A 581 -20.82 11.28 30.38
N LEU A 582 -20.45 10.88 29.17
CA LEU A 582 -21.39 10.52 28.11
C LEU A 582 -21.87 9.06 28.17
N PHE A 583 -21.06 8.15 28.70
CA PHE A 583 -21.30 6.70 28.58
C PHE A 583 -21.16 5.91 29.89
N GLY A 584 -20.76 6.55 30.99
CA GLY A 584 -20.63 5.94 32.32
C GLY A 584 -21.69 6.47 33.26
#